data_AF-A0A1V5PWK7-F1
#
_entry.id   AF-A0A1V5PWK7-F1
#
_cell.length_a   1.000
_cell.length_b   1.000
_cell.length_c   1.000
_cell.angle_alpha   90.00
_cell.angle_beta   90.00
_cell.angle_gamma   90.00
#
_symmetry.space_group_name_H-M   'P 1'
#
loop_
_entity.id
_entity.type
_entity.pdbx_description
1 polymer ?
#
loop_
_entity_poly.entity_id
_entity_poly.type
_entity_poly.pdbx_seq_one_letter_code
_entity_poly.pdbx_strand_id
1 'polypeptide(L)'
;MKSPAQEYVELVRDGVMAAQYIRDWESDRADAVLLAPAFTFLMSNRPVDVQFWLNVGSAGWWERLYQPLTHPHVLSRHWQADKLWLDSDEVAARQETLQRLTQGLLQRCRHTLYLGLSELGEDGYEQQGALLMAIQHVLREHHER
;
A
#
# COMPACT_ATOMS: atom_id res chain seq x y z
N MET A 1 -16.24 -17.10 37.93
CA MET A 1 -15.18 -16.75 36.97
C MET A 1 -15.43 -17.57 35.73
N LYS A 2 -15.56 -16.94 34.55
CA LYS A 2 -15.75 -17.68 33.30
C LYS A 2 -14.45 -18.43 32.97
N SER A 3 -14.56 -19.57 32.29
CA SER A 3 -13.36 -20.23 31.76
C SER A 3 -12.87 -19.49 30.52
N PRO A 4 -11.56 -19.52 30.20
CA PRO A 4 -11.03 -18.91 28.98
C PRO A 4 -11.73 -19.40 27.70
N ALA A 5 -12.21 -20.65 27.69
CA ALA A 5 -12.98 -21.20 26.59
C ALA A 5 -14.38 -20.55 26.45
N GLN A 6 -15.03 -20.24 27.56
CA GLN A 6 -16.31 -19.52 27.55
C GLN A 6 -16.14 -18.08 27.07
N GLU A 7 -15.11 -17.39 27.54
CA GLU A 7 -14.79 -16.02 27.10
C GLU A 7 -14.43 -15.96 25.60
N TYR A 8 -13.67 -16.93 25.10
CA TYR A 8 -13.35 -17.04 23.67
C TYR A 8 -14.61 -17.23 22.81
N VAL A 9 -15.51 -18.12 23.22
CA VAL A 9 -16.75 -18.39 22.48
C VAL A 9 -17.69 -17.19 22.49
N GLU A 10 -17.78 -16.46 23.61
CA GLU A 10 -18.56 -15.22 23.69
C GLU A 10 -17.99 -14.13 22.78
N LEU A 11 -16.66 -13.92 22.78
CA LEU A 11 -16.01 -12.95 21.90
C LEU A 11 -16.24 -13.25 20.40
N VAL A 12 -16.22 -14.52 20.01
CA VAL A 12 -16.54 -14.92 18.63
C VAL A 12 -18.02 -14.67 18.31
N ARG A 13 -18.93 -14.91 19.25
CA ARG A 13 -20.39 -14.74 19.09
C ARG A 13 -20.81 -13.27 19.06
N ASP A 14 -20.15 -12.42 19.83
CA ASP A 14 -20.40 -10.98 19.90
C ASP A 14 -19.98 -10.24 18.61
N GLY A 15 -19.39 -10.97 17.67
CA GLY A 15 -19.03 -10.48 16.34
C GLY A 15 -17.64 -9.88 16.36
N VAL A 16 -16.71 -10.58 15.71
CA VAL A 16 -15.42 -9.98 15.35
C VAL A 16 -15.66 -9.09 14.13
N MET A 17 -15.36 -7.79 14.24
CA MET A 17 -15.50 -6.79 13.16
C MET A 17 -14.82 -7.19 11.83
N ALA A 18 -13.95 -8.20 11.85
CA ALA A 18 -13.29 -8.78 10.68
C ALA A 18 -14.17 -9.70 9.81
N ALA A 19 -15.43 -9.98 10.19
CA ALA A 19 -16.30 -10.90 9.44
C ALA A 19 -16.90 -10.31 8.14
N GLN A 20 -16.44 -9.15 7.67
CA GLN A 20 -16.82 -8.61 6.37
C GLN A 20 -15.96 -9.24 5.26
N TYR A 21 -16.18 -10.53 4.99
CA TYR A 21 -15.64 -11.18 3.80
C TYR A 21 -16.44 -10.72 2.57
N ILE A 22 -16.05 -9.59 1.98
CA ILE A 22 -16.55 -9.21 0.66
C ILE A 22 -15.91 -10.20 -0.32
N ARG A 23 -16.74 -11.02 -0.97
CA ARG A 23 -16.29 -11.95 -2.00
C ARG A 23 -15.86 -11.15 -3.22
N ASP A 24 -14.56 -11.00 -3.42
CA ASP A 24 -13.95 -10.29 -4.57
C ASP A 24 -14.33 -10.85 -5.95
N TRP A 25 -14.99 -12.01 -6.02
CA TRP A 25 -15.35 -12.67 -7.29
C TRP A 25 -16.76 -12.34 -7.79
N GLU A 26 -17.58 -11.64 -7.02
CA GLU A 26 -18.89 -11.16 -7.46
C GLU A 26 -18.82 -9.69 -7.82
N SER A 27 -18.35 -9.40 -9.03
CA SER A 27 -18.94 -8.39 -9.94
C SER A 27 -17.92 -7.91 -10.98
N ASP A 28 -17.85 -8.61 -12.12
CA ASP A 28 -17.57 -7.96 -13.41
C ASP A 28 -18.71 -6.96 -13.71
N ARG A 29 -18.73 -5.82 -12.99
CA ARG A 29 -19.56 -4.69 -13.38
C ARG A 29 -18.90 -4.11 -14.62
N ALA A 30 -19.46 -4.46 -15.78
CA ALA A 30 -18.91 -4.14 -17.10
C ALA A 30 -18.79 -2.63 -17.37
N ASP A 31 -19.45 -1.79 -16.58
CA ASP A 31 -19.45 -0.33 -16.71
C ASP A 31 -19.23 0.35 -15.34
N ALA A 32 -18.01 0.25 -14.83
CA ALA A 32 -17.62 0.86 -13.56
C ALA A 32 -16.12 1.22 -13.55
N VAL A 33 -15.76 2.20 -12.71
CA VAL A 33 -14.37 2.51 -12.38
C VAL A 33 -13.95 1.70 -11.15
N LEU A 34 -12.83 0.98 -11.24
CA LEU A 34 -12.26 0.31 -10.08
C LEU A 34 -11.60 1.35 -9.16
N LEU A 35 -12.08 1.43 -7.92
CA LEU A 35 -11.37 2.08 -6.83
C LEU A 35 -10.78 1.00 -5.91
N ALA A 36 -9.46 0.95 -5.81
CA ALA A 36 -8.77 -0.02 -4.97
C ALA A 36 -7.45 0.55 -4.44
N PRO A 37 -6.98 0.08 -3.28
CA PRO A 37 -5.60 0.31 -2.85
C PRO A 37 -4.62 -0.19 -3.91
N ALA A 38 -3.51 0.52 -4.08
CA ALA A 38 -2.49 0.21 -5.09
C ALA A 38 -2.01 -1.25 -4.99
N PHE A 39 -1.74 -1.73 -3.78
CA PHE A 39 -1.28 -3.10 -3.55
C PHE A 39 -2.35 -4.14 -3.93
N THR A 40 -3.61 -3.92 -3.52
CA THR A 40 -4.75 -4.79 -3.87
C THR A 40 -4.95 -4.87 -5.38
N PHE A 41 -4.84 -3.75 -6.09
CA PHE A 41 -4.89 -3.75 -7.55
C PHE A 41 -3.77 -4.60 -8.17
N LEU A 42 -2.54 -4.51 -7.68
CA LEU A 42 -1.44 -5.34 -8.19
C LEU A 42 -1.70 -6.83 -8.01
N MET A 43 -2.37 -7.24 -6.93
CA MET A 43 -2.74 -8.65 -6.69
C MET A 43 -3.74 -9.18 -7.73
N SER A 44 -4.58 -8.31 -8.32
CA SER A 44 -5.51 -8.70 -9.39
C SER A 44 -4.81 -9.02 -10.73
N ASN A 45 -3.54 -8.63 -10.86
CA ASN A 45 -2.67 -8.93 -12.01
C ASN A 45 -3.29 -8.65 -13.39
N ARG A 46 -4.06 -7.57 -13.53
CA ARG A 46 -4.69 -7.17 -14.81
C ARG A 46 -4.11 -5.84 -15.32
N PRO A 47 -3.83 -5.72 -16.63
CA PRO A 47 -3.47 -4.43 -17.22
C PRO A 47 -4.72 -3.56 -17.39
N VAL A 48 -4.52 -2.24 -17.37
CA VAL A 48 -5.54 -1.23 -17.63
C VAL A 48 -5.00 -0.16 -18.58
N ASP A 49 -5.90 0.48 -19.31
CA ASP A 49 -5.55 1.50 -20.28
C ASP A 49 -5.20 2.83 -19.60
N VAL A 50 -5.93 3.16 -18.53
CA VAL A 50 -5.79 4.42 -17.78
C VAL A 50 -5.70 4.14 -16.28
N GLN A 51 -4.79 4.84 -15.60
CA GLN A 51 -4.69 4.82 -14.13
C GLN A 51 -4.80 6.24 -13.57
N PHE A 52 -5.45 6.35 -12.40
CA PHE A 52 -5.49 7.55 -11.58
C PHE A 52 -4.84 7.22 -10.24
N TRP A 53 -3.68 7.81 -9.96
CA TRP A 53 -3.03 7.68 -8.65
C TRP A 53 -3.42 8.88 -7.80
N LEU A 54 -4.11 8.64 -6.69
CA LEU A 54 -4.59 9.70 -5.83
C LEU A 54 -3.55 10.04 -4.76
N ASN A 55 -3.48 11.32 -4.41
CA ASN A 55 -2.72 11.82 -3.26
C ASN A 55 -1.24 11.39 -3.30
N VAL A 56 -0.56 11.54 -4.44
CA VAL A 56 0.83 11.04 -4.62
C VAL A 56 1.88 11.74 -3.75
N GLY A 57 1.51 12.89 -3.15
CA GLY A 57 2.28 13.57 -2.11
C GLY A 57 2.17 12.93 -0.72
N SER A 58 1.23 12.03 -0.49
CA SER A 58 0.99 11.45 0.82
C SER A 58 2.12 10.53 1.26
N ALA A 59 2.46 10.59 2.56
CA ALA A 59 3.34 9.63 3.21
C ALA A 59 2.79 8.19 3.12
N GLY A 60 1.48 7.99 2.94
CA GLY A 60 0.86 6.67 2.82
C GLY A 60 1.34 5.82 1.64
N TRP A 61 1.94 6.43 0.61
CA TRP A 61 2.61 5.69 -0.47
C TRP A 61 3.95 5.07 -0.02
N TRP A 62 4.59 5.67 0.99
CA TRP A 62 5.91 5.29 1.51
C TRP A 62 5.83 4.46 2.80
N GLU A 63 4.85 4.78 3.64
CA GLU A 63 4.68 4.14 4.94
C GLU A 63 4.26 2.68 4.78
N ARG A 64 4.96 1.80 5.50
CA ARG A 64 4.49 0.42 5.68
C ARG A 64 3.49 0.37 6.82
N LEU A 65 2.59 -0.59 6.74
CA LEU A 65 1.77 -0.97 7.88
C LEU A 65 2.68 -1.44 9.03
N TYR A 66 2.65 -0.73 10.15
CA TYR A 66 3.47 -1.09 11.32
C TYR A 66 2.85 -2.28 12.03
N GLN A 67 3.44 -3.46 11.85
CA GLN A 67 2.97 -4.70 12.46
C GLN A 67 4.09 -5.40 13.25
N PRO A 68 4.33 -5.01 14.52
CA PRO A 68 5.41 -5.59 15.33
C PRO A 68 5.29 -7.11 15.50
N LEU A 69 4.06 -7.59 15.73
CA LEU A 69 3.79 -9.02 15.99
C LEU A 69 3.78 -9.88 14.72
N THR A 70 3.71 -9.25 13.54
CA THR A 70 3.72 -9.94 12.24
C THR A 70 4.77 -9.31 11.32
N HIS A 71 5.91 -8.90 11.87
CA HIS A 71 6.93 -8.14 11.15
C HIS A 71 7.46 -8.95 9.95
N PRO A 72 7.16 -8.56 8.69
CA PRO A 72 7.34 -9.43 7.54
C PRO A 72 8.81 -9.71 7.19
N HIS A 73 9.73 -8.81 7.56
CA HIS A 73 11.16 -9.00 7.31
C HIS A 73 11.86 -9.82 8.39
N VAL A 74 11.79 -9.41 9.66
CA VAL A 74 12.43 -10.12 10.79
C VAL A 74 11.89 -11.55 10.97
N LEU A 75 10.59 -11.77 10.73
CA LEU A 75 9.97 -13.10 10.82
C LEU A 75 10.10 -13.91 9.51
N SER A 76 10.75 -13.36 8.47
CA SER A 76 11.03 -14.09 7.24
C SER A 76 12.06 -15.20 7.48
N ARG A 77 11.89 -16.33 6.79
CA ARG A 77 12.88 -17.43 6.79
C ARG A 77 14.25 -17.01 6.24
N HIS A 78 14.29 -15.91 5.49
CA HIS A 78 15.53 -15.38 4.92
C HIS A 78 16.26 -14.42 5.87
N TRP A 79 15.67 -14.08 7.02
CA TRP A 79 16.31 -13.22 8.00
C TRP A 79 17.39 -13.97 8.78
N GLN A 80 18.52 -13.32 8.99
CA GLN A 80 19.60 -13.86 9.81
C GLN A 80 19.26 -13.64 11.28
N ALA A 81 19.14 -14.72 12.07
CA ALA A 81 18.68 -14.66 13.45
C ALA A 81 19.50 -13.71 14.35
N ASP A 82 20.81 -13.61 14.08
CA ASP A 82 21.73 -12.74 14.85
C ASP A 82 21.76 -11.29 14.35
N LYS A 83 21.05 -10.97 13.26
CA LYS A 83 20.98 -9.61 12.71
C LYS A 83 19.86 -8.82 13.39
N LEU A 84 20.20 -7.65 13.94
CA LEU A 84 19.23 -6.68 14.42
C LEU A 84 18.60 -5.91 13.24
N TRP A 85 17.29 -5.66 13.33
CA TRP A 85 16.61 -4.75 12.42
C TRP A 85 16.88 -3.31 12.85
N LEU A 86 17.56 -2.54 12.01
CA LEU A 86 17.91 -1.15 12.28
C LEU A 86 17.06 -0.18 11.46
N ASP A 87 17.08 1.10 11.82
CA ASP A 87 16.39 2.16 11.06
C ASP A 87 16.82 2.20 9.59
N SER A 88 18.07 1.85 9.28
CA SER A 88 18.54 1.73 7.90
C SER A 88 17.84 0.60 7.14
N ASP A 89 17.56 -0.53 7.79
CA ASP A 89 16.79 -1.62 7.19
C ASP A 89 15.33 -1.19 6.97
N GLU A 90 14.77 -0.40 7.90
CA GLU A 90 13.42 0.16 7.78
C GLU A 90 13.27 1.05 6.55
N VAL A 91 14.20 1.99 6.37
CA VAL A 91 14.25 2.90 5.22
C VAL A 91 14.46 2.13 3.92
N ALA A 92 15.41 1.19 3.89
CA ALA A 92 15.69 0.39 2.70
C ALA A 92 14.48 -0.44 2.26
N ALA A 93 13.78 -1.08 3.20
CA ALA A 93 12.59 -1.86 2.89
C ALA A 93 11.40 -1.00 2.44
N ARG A 94 11.25 0.23 2.95
CA ARG A 94 10.25 1.20 2.43
C ARG A 94 10.58 1.62 1.01
N GLN A 95 11.86 1.88 0.72
CA GLN A 95 12.33 2.23 -0.62
C GLN A 95 12.07 1.11 -1.63
N GLU A 96 12.44 -0.12 -1.28
CA GLU A 96 12.21 -1.30 -2.13
C GLU A 96 10.72 -1.52 -2.37
N THR A 97 9.89 -1.36 -1.33
CA THR A 97 8.43 -1.51 -1.44
C THR A 97 7.83 -0.46 -2.38
N LEU A 98 8.18 0.82 -2.20
CA LEU A 98 7.69 1.89 -3.07
C LEU A 98 8.13 1.65 -4.52
N GLN A 99 9.40 1.31 -4.74
CA GLN A 99 9.92 1.01 -6.08
C GLN A 99 9.12 -0.12 -6.75
N ARG A 100 8.92 -1.24 -6.06
CA ARG A 100 8.17 -2.39 -6.58
C ARG A 100 6.72 -2.05 -6.87
N LEU A 101 6.08 -1.30 -5.96
CA LEU A 101 4.70 -0.85 -6.12
C LEU A 101 4.57 0.01 -7.37
N THR A 102 5.37 1.08 -7.47
CA THR A 102 5.36 2.02 -8.60
C THR A 102 5.68 1.30 -9.91
N GLN A 103 6.71 0.46 -9.95
CA GLN A 103 7.04 -0.32 -11.13
C GLN A 103 5.91 -1.27 -11.55
N GLY A 104 5.31 -1.97 -10.59
CA GLY A 104 4.20 -2.88 -10.84
C GLY A 104 2.97 -2.18 -11.40
N LEU A 105 2.68 -0.96 -10.93
CA LEU A 105 1.57 -0.15 -11.43
C LEU A 105 1.86 0.35 -12.85
N LEU A 106 3.06 0.89 -13.09
CA LEU A 106 3.46 1.39 -14.41
C LEU A 106 3.45 0.29 -15.47
N GLN A 107 3.94 -0.91 -15.15
CA GLN A 107 3.91 -2.06 -16.07
C GLN A 107 2.49 -2.52 -16.43
N ARG A 108 1.48 -2.14 -15.66
CA ARG A 108 0.07 -2.44 -15.88
C ARG A 108 -0.71 -1.26 -16.45
N CYS A 109 -0.07 -0.13 -16.74
CA CYS A 109 -0.68 1.02 -17.40
C CYS A 109 -0.29 1.04 -18.88
N ARG A 110 -1.26 0.97 -19.79
CA ARG A 110 -0.96 0.89 -21.23
C ARG A 110 -0.87 2.25 -21.92
N HIS A 111 -1.65 3.22 -21.50
CA HIS A 111 -1.77 4.48 -22.23
C HIS A 111 -1.48 5.69 -21.35
N THR A 112 -2.29 5.94 -20.32
CA THR A 112 -2.24 7.23 -19.61
C THR A 112 -2.26 7.05 -18.10
N LEU A 113 -1.31 7.73 -17.44
CA LEU A 113 -1.27 7.87 -16.00
C LEU A 113 -1.63 9.30 -15.60
N TYR A 114 -2.66 9.46 -14.78
CA TYR A 114 -3.01 10.71 -14.12
C TYR A 114 -2.54 10.68 -12.66
N LEU A 115 -1.89 11.77 -12.25
CA LEU A 115 -1.40 11.94 -10.89
C LEU A 115 -2.25 12.99 -10.17
N GLY A 116 -3.02 12.56 -9.17
CA GLY A 116 -3.77 13.42 -8.28
C GLY A 116 -2.86 13.95 -7.17
N LEU A 117 -2.75 15.27 -7.08
CA LEU A 117 -1.97 15.97 -6.07
C LEU A 117 -2.88 16.87 -5.23
N SER A 118 -2.71 16.83 -3.91
CA SER A 118 -3.24 17.84 -3.01
C SER A 118 -2.06 18.56 -2.38
N GLU A 119 -2.11 19.89 -2.33
CA GLU A 119 -1.07 20.70 -1.69
C GLU A 119 -1.02 20.43 -0.18
N LEU A 120 -2.20 20.33 0.44
CA LEU A 120 -2.35 20.09 1.87
C LEU A 120 -2.91 18.69 2.16
N GLY A 121 -2.40 18.08 3.22
CA GLY A 121 -2.92 16.83 3.80
C GLY A 121 -4.15 17.04 4.68
N GLU A 122 -4.65 15.94 5.22
CA GLU A 122 -5.83 15.92 6.11
C GLU A 122 -5.59 16.69 7.43
N ASP A 123 -4.32 16.81 7.81
CA ASP A 123 -3.81 17.58 8.95
C ASP A 123 -3.54 19.06 8.61
N GLY A 124 -3.72 19.45 7.34
CA GLY A 124 -3.49 20.81 6.86
C GLY A 124 -2.03 21.16 6.58
N TYR A 125 -1.11 20.19 6.62
CA TYR A 125 0.30 20.41 6.30
C TYR A 125 0.62 20.08 4.83
N GLU A 126 1.69 20.69 4.30
CA GLU A 126 2.18 20.39 2.97
C GLU A 126 2.62 18.92 2.85
N GLN A 127 2.24 18.31 1.73
CA GLN A 127 2.59 16.93 1.44
C GLN A 127 3.90 16.81 0.64
N GLN A 128 4.91 16.18 1.23
CA GLN A 128 6.23 15.96 0.63
C GLN A 128 6.63 14.47 0.61
N GLY A 129 5.71 13.61 0.17
CA GLY A 129 5.92 12.16 0.11
C GLY A 129 7.01 11.74 -0.86
N ALA A 130 7.66 10.61 -0.56
CA ALA A 130 8.78 10.08 -1.34
C ALA A 130 8.43 9.83 -2.82
N LEU A 131 7.18 9.40 -3.11
CA LEU A 131 6.72 9.18 -4.47
C LEU A 131 6.67 10.49 -5.27
N LEU A 132 6.09 11.54 -4.69
CA LEU A 132 6.04 12.86 -5.32
C LEU A 132 7.44 13.40 -5.63
N MET A 133 8.36 13.29 -4.67
CA MET A 133 9.76 13.73 -4.86
C MET A 133 10.43 12.99 -6.02
N ALA A 134 10.22 11.67 -6.13
CA ALA A 134 10.74 10.86 -7.24
C ALA A 134 10.14 11.27 -8.59
N ILE A 135 8.82 11.50 -8.65
CA ILE A 135 8.14 11.97 -9.86
C ILE A 135 8.68 13.34 -10.28
N GLN A 136 8.78 14.29 -9.36
CA GLN A 136 9.30 15.63 -9.63
C GLN A 136 10.75 15.60 -10.13
N HIS A 137 11.57 14.70 -9.58
CA HIS A 137 12.94 14.51 -10.04
C HIS A 137 12.97 14.06 -11.51
N VAL A 138 12.20 13.02 -11.87
CA VAL A 138 12.09 12.53 -13.25
C VAL A 138 11.56 13.61 -14.20
N LEU A 139 10.52 14.35 -13.80
CA LEU A 139 9.95 15.42 -14.63
C LEU A 139 10.94 16.57 -14.87
N ARG A 140 11.77 16.93 -13.88
CA ARG A 140 12.82 17.93 -14.06
C ARG A 140 13.87 17.46 -15.06
N GLU A 141 14.37 16.23 -14.92
CA GLU A 141 15.37 15.67 -15.84
C GLU A 141 14.85 15.58 -17.29
N HIS A 142 13.55 15.37 -17.47
CA HIS A 142 12.92 15.35 -18.79
C HIS A 142 12.71 16.75 -19.38
N HIS A 143 12.45 17.78 -18.56
CA HIS A 143 12.28 19.16 -19.04
C HIS A 143 13.60 19.80 -19.49
N GLU A 144 14.73 19.35 -18.96
CA GLU A 144 16.06 19.86 -19.31
C GLU A 144 16.65 19.23 -20.58
N ARG A 145 15.95 18.28 -21.22
CA ARG A 145 16.33 17.64 -22.49
C ARG A 145 15.49 18.16 -23.65
#